data_AF-A0A2N5YK56-F1
#
_entry.id   AF-A0A2N5YK56-F1
#
_cell.length_a   1.000
_cell.length_b   1.000
_cell.length_c   1.000
_cell.angle_alpha   90.00
_cell.angle_beta   90.00
_cell.angle_gamma   90.00
#
_symmetry.space_group_name_H-M   'P 1'
#
loop_
_entity.id
_entity.type
_entity.pdbx_description
1 polymer ?
#
loop_
_entity_poly.entity_id
_entity_poly.type
_entity_poly.pdbx_seq_one_letter_code
_entity_poly.pdbx_strand_id
1 'polypeptide(L)' 'MTEIRSYTLSEIAAEYKVSAKTMRIWIKPIREELLLMYPIKQKRIRVLLPKQRKRIVEYLG' A
#
# COMPACT_ATOMS: atom_id res chain seq x y z
N MET A 1 20.59 11.26 5.23
CA MET A 1 19.16 11.64 5.25
C MET A 1 18.37 10.50 4.65
N THR A 2 17.61 9.76 5.45
CA THR A 2 16.73 8.70 4.94
C THR A 2 15.56 9.39 4.25
N GLU A 3 15.62 9.50 2.92
CA GLU A 3 14.53 10.02 2.11
C GLU A 3 13.25 9.26 2.48
N ILE A 4 12.26 9.97 3.03
CA ILE A 4 10.94 9.39 3.29
C ILE A 4 10.31 9.19 1.92
N ARG A 5 10.56 8.04 1.30
CA ARG A 5 9.90 7.64 0.07
C ARG A 5 8.43 7.36 0.41
N SER A 6 7.57 8.32 0.07
CA SER A 6 6.13 8.12 0.06
C SER A 6 5.80 7.19 -1.11
N TYR A 7 5.26 6.01 -0.82
CA TYR A 7 4.91 5.04 -1.87
C TYR A 7 3.46 5.21 -2.30
N THR A 8 3.15 4.88 -3.54
CA THR A 8 1.77 4.81 -4.05
C THR A 8 1.41 3.38 -4.43
N LEU A 9 0.11 3.10 -4.42
CA LEU A 9 -0.42 1.82 -4.93
C LEU A 9 -0.03 1.55 -6.38
N SER A 10 0.18 2.61 -7.18
CA SER A 10 0.61 2.50 -8.57
C SER A 10 2.06 2.06 -8.70
N GLU A 11 2.95 2.53 -7.82
CA GLU A 11 4.35 2.11 -7.82
C GLU A 11 4.49 0.64 -7.43
N ILE A 12 3.77 0.20 -6.41
CA ILE A 12 3.72 -1.22 -6.05
C ILE A 12 3.13 -2.03 -7.22
N ALA A 13 2.06 -1.56 -7.85
CA ALA A 13 1.50 -2.25 -9.02
C ALA A 13 2.52 -2.38 -10.17
N ALA A 14 3.35 -1.37 -10.41
CA ALA A 14 4.42 -1.41 -11.40
C ALA A 14 5.51 -2.43 -11.04
N GLU A 15 5.90 -2.53 -9.76
CA GLU A 15 6.86 -3.56 -9.28
C GLU A 15 6.37 -4.98 -9.60
N TYR A 16 5.07 -5.24 -9.41
CA TYR A 16 4.43 -6.53 -9.70
C TYR A 16 3.97 -6.69 -11.17
N LYS A 17 4.26 -5.71 -12.04
CA LYS A 17 3.84 -5.69 -13.46
C LYS A 17 2.33 -5.85 -13.67
N VAL A 18 1.52 -5.29 -12.77
CA VAL A 18 0.06 -5.33 -12.84
C VAL A 18 -0.54 -3.93 -12.87
N SER A 19 -1.81 -3.83 -13.24
CA SER A 19 -2.53 -2.56 -13.14
C SER A 19 -2.79 -2.18 -11.68
N ALA A 20 -2.87 -0.88 -11.39
CA ALA A 20 -3.28 -0.39 -10.06
C ALA A 20 -4.68 -0.89 -9.64
N LYS A 21 -5.55 -1.23 -10.61
CA LYS A 21 -6.86 -1.86 -10.34
C LYS A 21 -6.69 -3.29 -9.82
N THR A 22 -5.84 -4.07 -10.49
CA THR A 22 -5.50 -5.44 -10.06
C THR A 22 -4.88 -5.42 -8.66
N MET A 23 -3.91 -4.54 -8.43
CA MET A 23 -3.28 -4.39 -7.12
C MET A 23 -4.30 -4.04 -6.02
N ARG A 24 -5.26 -3.16 -6.28
CA ARG A 24 -6.35 -2.86 -5.32
C ARG A 24 -7.23 -4.07 -5.01
N ILE A 25 -7.42 -4.98 -5.96
CA ILE A 25 -8.17 -6.22 -5.74
C ILE A 25 -7.34 -7.17 -4.87
N TRP A 26 -6.05 -7.32 -5.19
CA TRP A 26 -5.14 -8.19 -4.45
C TRP A 26 -4.99 -7.77 -2.99
N ILE A 27 -4.82 -6.47 -2.72
CA ILE A 27 -4.70 -5.97 -1.33
C ILE A 27 -6.05 -5.77 -0.63
N LYS A 28 -7.18 -6.10 -1.27
CA LYS A 28 -8.52 -5.94 -0.68
C LYS A 28 -8.64 -6.65 0.68
N PRO A 29 -8.13 -7.88 0.89
CA PRO A 29 -8.25 -8.59 2.16
C PRO A 29 -7.54 -7.91 3.33
N ILE A 30 -6.44 -7.20 3.07
CA ILE A 30 -5.67 -6.47 4.10
C ILE A 30 -5.97 -4.98 4.12
N ARG A 31 -6.92 -4.50 3.30
CA ARG A 31 -7.17 -3.06 3.13
C ARG A 31 -7.57 -2.37 4.43
N GLU A 32 -8.39 -3.00 5.24
CA GLU A 32 -8.83 -2.45 6.53
C GLU A 32 -7.66 -2.37 7.51
N GLU A 33 -6.84 -3.41 7.58
CA GLU A 33 -5.60 -3.43 8.36
C GLU A 33 -4.69 -2.25 7.97
N LEU A 34 -4.47 -2.07 6.67
CA LEU A 34 -3.66 -0.96 6.15
C LEU A 34 -4.26 0.40 6.53
N LEU A 35 -5.58 0.57 6.49
CA LEU A 35 -6.24 1.82 6.89
C LEU A 35 -6.09 2.10 8.40
N LEU A 36 -6.16 1.07 9.24
CA LEU A 36 -5.99 1.17 10.69
C LEU A 36 -4.55 1.51 11.10
N MET A 37 -3.56 1.21 10.26
CA MET A 37 -2.16 1.61 10.48
C MET A 37 -1.93 3.12 10.40
N TYR A 38 -2.91 3.91 9.94
CA TYR A 38 -2.83 5.37 9.90
C TYR A 38 -3.43 5.99 11.18
N PRO A 39 -2.71 6.89 11.87
CA PRO A 39 -3.22 7.54 13.08
C PRO A 39 -4.34 8.57 12.79
N ILE A 40 -4.50 8.98 11.54
CA ILE A 40 -5.55 9.90 11.09
C ILE A 40 -6.52 9.09 10.24
N LYS A 41 -7.81 9.07 10.62
CA LYS A 41 -8.91 8.35 9.95
C LYS A 41 -9.08 8.79 8.48
N GLN A 42 -8.18 8.38 7.59
CA GLN A 42 -8.32 8.63 6.16
C GLN A 42 -9.22 7.57 5.54
N LYS A 43 -10.22 8.00 4.76
CA LYS A 43 -11.09 7.09 4.00
C LYS A 43 -10.40 6.45 2.79
N ARG A 44 -9.19 6.89 2.42
CA ARG A 44 -8.51 6.51 1.17
C ARG A 44 -7.01 6.33 1.37
N ILE A 45 -6.48 5.21 0.89
CA ILE A 45 -5.04 4.96 0.78
C ILE A 45 -4.54 5.64 -0.50
N ARG A 46 -4.15 6.93 -0.42
CA ARG A 46 -3.50 7.63 -1.54
C ARG A 46 -1.98 7.46 -1.48
N VAL A 47 -1.43 7.59 -0.28
CA VAL A 47 0.00 7.47 0.00
C VAL A 47 0.19 6.40 1.07
N LEU A 48 1.09 5.47 0.78
CA LEU A 48 1.47 4.38 1.66
C LEU A 48 2.70 4.78 2.46
N LEU A 49 2.59 4.61 3.78
CA LEU A 49 3.72 4.67 4.68
C LEU A 49 4.63 3.45 4.45
N PRO A 50 5.93 3.54 4.77
CA PRO A 50 6.85 2.41 4.64
C PRO A 50 6.36 1.12 5.33
N LYS A 51 5.71 1.23 6.49
CA LYS A 51 5.10 0.09 7.20
C LYS A 51 3.97 -0.58 6.40
N GLN A 52 3.12 0.22 5.75
CA GLN A 52 2.03 -0.30 4.92
C GLN A 52 2.57 -0.97 3.65
N ARG A 53 3.60 -0.40 3.01
CA ARG A 53 4.29 -1.06 1.90
C ARG A 53 4.84 -2.41 2.34
N LYS A 54 5.57 -2.44 3.46
CA LYS A 54 6.15 -3.69 4.00
C LYS A 54 5.07 -4.75 4.20
N ARG A 55 3.94 -4.38 4.81
CA ARG A 55 2.81 -5.29 5.02
C ARG A 55 2.20 -5.81 3.73
N ILE A 56 2.06 -4.97 2.71
CA ILE A 56 1.57 -5.37 1.39
C ILE A 56 2.52 -6.40 0.77
N VAL A 57 3.83 -6.14 0.79
CA VAL A 57 4.83 -7.07 0.24
C VAL A 57 4.79 -8.40 1.00
N GLU A 58 4.80 -8.38 2.33
CA GLU A 58 4.68 -9.59 3.16
C GLU A 58 3.41 -10.40 2.87
N TYR A 59 2.31 -9.74 2.51
CA TYR A 59 1.05 -10.41 2.14
C TYR A 59 1.09 -11.02 0.74
N LEU A 60 1.78 -10.39 -0.20
CA LEU A 60 1.87 -10.85 -1.59
C LEU A 60 2.94 -11.93 -1.81
N GLY A 61 3.86 -12.11 -0.85
CA GLY A 61 4.99 -13.03 -0.94
C GLY A 61 6.20 -12.42 -1.64
#